data_AF-A0A453L1T1-F1
#
_entry.id   AF-A0A453L1T1-F1
#
_cell.length_a   1.000
_cell.length_b   1.000
_cell.length_c   1.000
_cell.angle_alpha   90.00
_cell.angle_beta   90.00
_cell.angle_gamma   90.00
#
_symmetry.space_group_name_H-M   'P 1'
#
loop_
_entity.id
_entity.type
_entity.pdbx_description
1 polymer ?
#
loop_
_entity_poly.entity_id
_entity_poly.type
_entity_poly.pdbx_seq_one_letter_code
_entity_poly.pdbx_strand_id
1 'polypeptide(L)'
;MAVSTRCEPLICDMVTVARYLNVTLIVPELDKTSFWADPSEFRDIFDVDYFIASLRDEVRILKELPPRLKKRVEQGYLRSMPPVSWSDISYYHNQILPMIKKYKVLHLNKTDARLANNGLPMEIQKLRCRVNFDALRFTPEIEELGRRVVQILRQNGPFVVLHLRYEMDMLAFSGCTHGCSNEEAEELTRMRYAYPWWKEKVIDSKAKRKDGLCPLTPEEIAMVLKALDIDRHYQIYIAAGEIYGGQRRMAALTSAYPNVVRKETLLPSGLRFFQNHSSQMAALDYMVSLESDVFIPTYDGNMAKVVEGHRRYLGFKKTVLLDRKLIVELVDEYKNGTLSWTDFSSSVKASHTSRMGAPSRRQVIPDKPKEEDYFYANPHECLHQPDELSAL
;
A
#
# COMPACT_ATOMS: atom_id res chain seq x y z
N MET A 1 -4.94 -15.66 -20.20
CA MET A 1 -5.62 -14.60 -19.45
C MET A 1 -4.67 -13.42 -19.40
N ALA A 2 -5.09 -12.26 -19.91
CA ALA A 2 -4.35 -11.02 -19.72
C ALA A 2 -4.98 -10.27 -18.54
N VAL A 3 -4.18 -9.60 -17.75
CA VAL A 3 -4.64 -8.95 -16.53
C VAL A 3 -4.09 -7.54 -16.52
N SER A 4 -4.96 -6.55 -16.34
CA SER A 4 -4.55 -5.19 -16.02
C SER A 4 -4.79 -4.97 -14.53
N THR A 5 -3.70 -4.75 -13.81
CA THR A 5 -3.70 -4.53 -12.36
C THR A 5 -3.41 -3.08 -12.04
N ARG A 6 -4.18 -2.53 -11.10
CA ARG A 6 -4.09 -1.13 -10.67
C ARG A 6 -3.07 -0.88 -9.55
N CYS A 7 -2.64 -1.94 -8.87
CA CYS A 7 -1.80 -1.84 -7.68
C CYS A 7 -1.02 -3.14 -7.47
N GLU A 8 0.26 -2.97 -7.15
CA GLU A 8 1.28 -4.00 -6.89
C GLU A 8 0.81 -5.19 -6.03
N PRO A 9 0.07 -5.01 -4.90
CA PRO A 9 -0.32 -6.15 -4.04
C PRO A 9 -1.37 -7.09 -4.62
N LEU A 10 -2.03 -6.70 -5.71
CA LEU A 10 -3.22 -7.38 -6.23
C LEU A 10 -2.90 -8.32 -7.39
N ILE A 11 -1.62 -8.41 -7.77
CA ILE A 11 -1.11 -9.33 -8.77
C ILE A 11 -1.15 -10.78 -8.24
N CYS A 12 -0.93 -10.97 -6.94
CA CYS A 12 -0.97 -12.29 -6.31
C CYS A 12 -2.34 -12.98 -6.46
N ASP A 13 -3.44 -12.24 -6.37
CA ASP A 13 -4.80 -12.76 -6.57
C ASP A 13 -4.97 -13.33 -7.98
N MET A 14 -4.49 -12.61 -9.00
CA MET A 14 -4.69 -13.04 -10.38
C MET A 14 -3.73 -14.14 -10.81
N VAL A 15 -2.54 -14.20 -10.22
CA VAL A 15 -1.63 -15.35 -10.36
C VAL A 15 -2.27 -16.61 -9.78
N THR A 16 -2.87 -16.52 -8.60
CA THR A 16 -3.49 -17.68 -7.94
C THR A 16 -4.78 -18.12 -8.62
N VAL A 17 -5.58 -17.18 -9.14
CA VAL A 17 -6.71 -17.50 -10.03
C VAL A 17 -6.21 -18.21 -11.30
N ALA A 18 -5.12 -17.74 -11.92
CA ALA A 18 -4.57 -18.39 -13.10
C ALA A 18 -4.10 -19.83 -12.80
N ARG A 19 -3.43 -20.03 -11.66
CA ARG A 19 -3.01 -21.34 -11.14
C ARG A 19 -4.20 -22.26 -10.95
N TYR A 20 -5.24 -21.79 -10.26
CA TYR A 20 -6.42 -22.57 -9.93
C TYR A 20 -7.22 -22.99 -11.17
N LEU A 21 -7.35 -22.09 -12.15
CA LEU A 21 -8.04 -22.38 -13.41
C LEU A 21 -7.19 -23.16 -14.42
N ASN A 22 -5.91 -23.41 -14.12
CA ASN A 22 -4.92 -23.99 -15.03
C ASN A 22 -4.86 -23.26 -16.38
N VAL A 23 -4.72 -21.93 -16.33
CA VAL A 23 -4.63 -21.07 -17.51
C VAL A 23 -3.30 -20.33 -17.56
N THR A 24 -2.86 -19.96 -18.75
CA THR A 24 -1.68 -19.11 -18.93
C THR A 24 -2.00 -17.67 -18.52
N LEU A 25 -1.16 -17.08 -17.68
CA LEU A 25 -1.14 -15.67 -17.35
C LEU A 25 -0.24 -14.91 -18.33
N ILE A 26 -0.68 -13.75 -18.80
CA ILE A 26 0.21 -12.78 -19.46
C ILE A 26 0.69 -11.80 -18.39
N VAL A 27 1.97 -11.41 -18.45
CA VAL A 27 2.56 -10.41 -17.55
C VAL A 27 1.61 -9.21 -17.43
N PRO A 28 1.29 -8.77 -16.20
CA PRO A 28 0.28 -7.73 -16.00
C PRO A 28 0.61 -6.41 -16.67
N GLU A 29 -0.44 -5.67 -17.04
CA GLU A 29 -0.36 -4.27 -17.45
C GLU A 29 -0.71 -3.37 -16.25
N LEU A 30 -0.01 -2.25 -16.10
CA LEU A 30 -0.29 -1.26 -15.06
C LEU A 30 -1.33 -0.23 -15.53
N ASP A 31 -2.18 0.24 -14.61
CA ASP A 31 -3.23 1.22 -14.93
C ASP A 31 -2.65 2.64 -15.12
N LYS A 32 -2.57 3.06 -16.39
CA LYS A 32 -2.09 4.39 -16.80
C LYS A 32 -3.15 5.48 -16.78
N THR A 33 -4.41 5.14 -16.46
CA THR A 33 -5.53 6.09 -16.47
C THR A 33 -5.83 6.69 -15.10
N SER A 34 -4.96 6.44 -14.12
CA SER A 34 -5.09 6.92 -12.75
C SER A 34 -4.71 8.39 -12.59
N PHE A 35 -4.95 8.96 -11.40
CA PHE A 35 -4.57 10.34 -11.04
C PHE A 35 -3.09 10.63 -11.30
N TRP A 36 -2.22 9.65 -11.05
CA TRP A 36 -0.78 9.79 -11.19
C TRP A 36 -0.31 9.79 -12.64
N ALA A 37 -1.14 9.27 -13.56
CA ALA A 37 -0.86 9.17 -14.99
C ALA A 37 0.55 8.63 -15.31
N ASP A 38 1.03 7.69 -14.49
CA ASP A 38 2.39 7.16 -14.57
C ASP A 38 2.57 6.33 -15.85
N PRO A 39 3.59 6.61 -16.67
CA PRO A 39 3.81 5.87 -17.90
C PRO A 39 4.48 4.50 -17.70
N SER A 40 4.94 4.18 -16.49
CA SER A 40 5.70 2.97 -16.18
C SER A 40 4.94 1.70 -16.54
N GLU A 41 5.65 0.75 -17.13
CA GLU A 41 5.20 -0.61 -17.39
C GLU A 41 5.59 -1.54 -16.23
N PHE A 42 4.99 -2.73 -16.19
CA PHE A 42 5.33 -3.74 -15.17
C PHE A 42 6.83 -4.06 -15.12
N ARG A 43 7.49 -4.10 -16.29
CA ARG A 43 8.93 -4.34 -16.41
C ARG A 43 9.83 -3.20 -15.94
N ASP A 44 9.29 -1.99 -15.83
CA ASP A 44 10.05 -0.83 -15.37
C ASP A 44 10.11 -0.81 -13.83
N ILE A 45 9.23 -1.58 -13.17
CA ILE A 45 9.14 -1.69 -11.71
C ILE A 45 9.64 -3.05 -11.22
N PHE A 46 9.27 -4.14 -11.88
CA PHE A 46 9.56 -5.50 -11.45
C PHE A 46 10.47 -6.26 -12.41
N ASP A 47 11.32 -7.11 -11.84
CA ASP A 47 12.10 -8.09 -12.61
C ASP A 47 11.18 -9.18 -13.18
N VAL A 48 10.78 -9.00 -14.44
CA VAL A 48 9.86 -9.90 -15.15
C VAL A 48 10.45 -11.30 -15.31
N ASP A 49 11.75 -11.41 -15.53
CA ASP A 49 12.40 -12.70 -15.75
C ASP A 49 12.47 -13.49 -14.44
N TYR A 50 12.81 -12.83 -13.34
CA TYR A 50 12.72 -13.42 -12.01
C TYR A 50 11.28 -13.82 -11.66
N PHE A 51 10.29 -12.96 -11.92
CA PHE A 51 8.87 -13.23 -11.67
C PHE A 51 8.37 -14.48 -12.42
N ILE A 52 8.72 -14.62 -13.70
CA ILE A 52 8.35 -15.80 -14.50
C ILE A 52 9.10 -17.04 -14.00
N ALA A 53 10.40 -16.93 -13.75
CA ALA A 53 11.24 -18.06 -13.35
C ALA A 53 10.84 -18.61 -11.97
N SER A 54 10.57 -17.72 -11.01
CA SER A 54 10.23 -18.07 -9.62
C SER A 54 8.85 -18.72 -9.48
N LEU A 55 7.96 -18.57 -10.47
CA LEU A 55 6.61 -19.14 -10.48
C LEU A 55 6.40 -20.24 -11.53
N ARG A 56 7.46 -20.65 -12.24
CA ARG A 56 7.38 -21.57 -13.40
C ARG A 56 6.71 -22.93 -13.11
N ASP A 57 6.88 -23.43 -11.88
CA ASP A 57 6.36 -24.72 -11.43
C ASP A 57 4.92 -24.62 -10.93
N GLU A 58 4.41 -23.39 -10.77
CA GLU A 58 3.06 -23.10 -10.32
C GLU A 58 2.17 -22.71 -11.50
N VAL A 59 2.51 -21.63 -12.20
CA VAL A 59 1.68 -21.06 -13.25
C VAL A 59 2.51 -20.75 -14.48
N ARG A 60 1.95 -21.05 -15.66
CA ARG A 60 2.56 -20.63 -16.91
C ARG A 60 2.35 -19.14 -17.13
N ILE A 61 3.43 -18.37 -17.14
CA ILE A 61 3.41 -16.93 -17.39
C ILE A 61 4.14 -16.63 -18.71
N LEU A 62 3.58 -15.77 -19.55
CA LEU A 62 4.22 -15.29 -20.79
C LEU A 62 4.34 -13.76 -20.75
N LYS A 63 5.45 -13.22 -21.27
CA LYS A 63 5.65 -11.77 -21.42
C LYS A 63 4.62 -11.14 -22.34
N GLU A 64 4.28 -11.82 -23.44
CA GLU A 64 3.36 -11.33 -24.45
C GLU A 64 2.42 -12.45 -24.94
N LEU A 65 1.33 -12.05 -25.59
CA LEU A 65 0.42 -12.97 -26.26
C LEU A 65 1.13 -13.68 -27.43
N PRO A 66 0.96 -15.01 -27.58
CA PRO A 66 1.40 -15.73 -28.77
C PRO A 66 0.85 -15.09 -30.06
N PRO A 67 1.60 -15.08 -31.18
CA PRO A 67 1.21 -14.34 -32.40
C PRO A 67 -0.21 -14.65 -32.90
N ARG A 68 -0.63 -15.91 -32.83
CA ARG A 68 -2.00 -16.34 -33.20
C ARG A 68 -3.08 -15.68 -32.32
N LEU A 69 -2.83 -15.53 -31.03
CA LEU A 69 -3.77 -14.90 -30.10
C LEU A 69 -3.72 -13.37 -30.21
N LYS A 70 -2.54 -12.81 -30.44
CA LYS A 70 -2.36 -11.37 -30.71
C LYS A 70 -3.18 -10.92 -31.93
N LYS A 71 -3.08 -11.65 -33.05
CA LYS A 71 -3.89 -11.39 -34.26
C LYS A 71 -5.40 -11.45 -33.99
N ARG A 72 -5.86 -12.36 -33.12
CA ARG A 72 -7.28 -12.43 -32.74
C ARG A 72 -7.72 -11.20 -31.92
N VAL A 73 -6.87 -10.72 -31.03
CA VAL A 73 -7.12 -9.50 -30.25
C VAL A 73 -7.21 -8.29 -31.20
N GLU A 74 -6.29 -8.18 -32.15
CA GLU A 74 -6.30 -7.12 -33.19
C GLU A 74 -7.56 -7.17 -34.07
N GLN A 75 -8.15 -8.35 -34.27
CA GLN A 75 -9.43 -8.55 -34.96
C GLN A 75 -10.66 -8.27 -34.08
N GLY A 76 -10.50 -7.73 -32.87
CA GLY A 76 -11.60 -7.33 -31.98
C GLY A 76 -12.15 -8.44 -31.09
N TYR A 77 -11.52 -9.63 -31.02
CA TYR A 77 -12.00 -10.73 -30.18
C TYR A 77 -11.53 -10.67 -28.71
N LEU A 78 -11.04 -9.51 -28.26
CA LEU A 78 -10.69 -9.29 -26.86
C LEU A 78 -11.94 -8.97 -26.03
N ARG A 79 -12.21 -9.77 -25.00
CA ARG A 79 -13.20 -9.42 -23.99
C ARG A 79 -12.49 -8.81 -22.78
N SER A 80 -12.87 -7.59 -22.42
CA SER A 80 -12.42 -6.88 -21.21
C SER A 80 -13.56 -6.79 -20.20
N MET A 81 -13.31 -7.12 -18.93
CA MET A 81 -14.30 -6.99 -17.86
C MET A 81 -13.69 -6.95 -16.46
N PRO A 82 -14.33 -6.30 -15.48
CA PRO A 82 -13.94 -6.42 -14.08
C PRO A 82 -14.54 -7.68 -13.45
N PRO A 83 -13.78 -8.46 -12.66
CA PRO A 83 -14.37 -9.49 -11.82
C PRO A 83 -15.32 -8.89 -10.77
N VAL A 84 -16.22 -9.71 -10.24
CA VAL A 84 -17.04 -9.33 -9.07
C VAL A 84 -16.13 -9.17 -7.85
N SER A 85 -16.31 -8.12 -7.07
CA SER A 85 -15.44 -7.84 -5.92
C SER A 85 -15.63 -8.87 -4.80
N TRP A 86 -14.54 -9.21 -4.10
CA TRP A 86 -14.49 -10.18 -3.01
C TRP A 86 -15.13 -11.54 -3.33
N SER A 87 -14.96 -12.01 -4.56
CA SER A 87 -15.50 -13.29 -5.00
C SER A 87 -14.69 -14.46 -4.45
N ASP A 88 -15.39 -15.52 -4.06
CA ASP A 88 -14.78 -16.82 -3.79
C ASP A 88 -14.16 -17.43 -5.05
N ILE A 89 -13.23 -18.36 -4.88
CA ILE A 89 -12.53 -19.07 -5.95
C ILE A 89 -13.50 -19.84 -6.87
N SER A 90 -14.64 -20.29 -6.35
CA SER A 90 -15.69 -20.97 -7.15
C SER A 90 -16.30 -20.06 -8.23
N TYR A 91 -16.42 -18.75 -7.99
CA TYR A 91 -16.86 -17.78 -9.00
C TYR A 91 -15.96 -17.80 -10.24
N TYR A 92 -14.64 -17.88 -10.03
CA TYR A 92 -13.69 -17.91 -11.13
C TYR A 92 -13.83 -19.20 -11.96
N HIS A 93 -14.05 -20.34 -11.30
CA HIS A 93 -14.30 -21.60 -12.00
C HIS A 93 -15.62 -21.58 -12.78
N ASN A 94 -16.69 -21.08 -12.17
CA ASN A 94 -18.04 -21.19 -12.72
C ASN A 94 -18.38 -20.09 -13.73
N GLN A 95 -17.78 -18.90 -13.62
CA GLN A 95 -18.09 -17.74 -14.46
C GLN A 95 -16.93 -17.33 -15.36
N ILE A 96 -15.71 -17.26 -14.82
CA ILE A 96 -14.54 -16.74 -15.57
C ILE A 96 -13.96 -17.79 -16.52
N LEU A 97 -13.81 -19.04 -16.08
CA LEU A 97 -13.25 -20.10 -16.93
C LEU A 97 -14.08 -20.38 -18.20
N PRO A 98 -15.43 -20.44 -18.17
CA PRO A 98 -16.24 -20.53 -19.39
C PRO A 98 -15.97 -19.37 -20.38
N MET A 99 -15.78 -18.15 -19.88
CA MET A 99 -15.45 -17.00 -20.72
C MET A 99 -14.07 -17.12 -21.35
N ILE A 100 -13.06 -17.57 -20.59
CA ILE A 100 -11.72 -17.86 -21.15
C ILE A 100 -11.83 -18.93 -22.24
N LYS A 101 -12.60 -20.00 -22.02
CA LYS A 101 -12.79 -21.07 -23.02
C LYS A 101 -13.45 -20.56 -24.30
N LYS A 102 -14.42 -19.64 -24.19
CA LYS A 102 -15.15 -19.01 -25.30
C LYS A 102 -14.28 -18.03 -26.09
N TYR A 103 -13.70 -17.04 -25.41
CA TYR A 103 -12.98 -15.93 -26.06
C TYR A 103 -11.50 -16.24 -26.33
N LYS A 104 -10.92 -17.27 -25.70
CA LYS A 104 -9.50 -17.66 -25.68
C LYS A 104 -8.58 -16.65 -25.00
N VAL A 105 -8.85 -15.35 -25.15
CA VAL A 105 -8.21 -14.27 -24.41
C VAL A 105 -9.28 -13.51 -23.64
N LEU A 106 -9.09 -13.41 -22.33
CA LEU A 106 -9.90 -12.60 -21.44
C LEU A 106 -8.97 -11.61 -20.76
N HIS A 107 -9.34 -10.33 -20.80
CA HIS A 107 -8.69 -9.24 -20.11
C HIS A 107 -9.49 -8.88 -18.86
N LEU A 108 -8.90 -9.12 -17.69
CA LEU A 108 -9.50 -8.73 -16.41
C LEU A 108 -8.96 -7.36 -16.01
N ASN A 109 -9.83 -6.36 -15.91
CA ASN A 109 -9.46 -5.01 -15.47
C ASN A 109 -9.95 -4.73 -14.04
N LYS A 110 -9.41 -3.67 -13.41
CA LYS A 110 -9.78 -3.25 -12.03
C LYS A 110 -9.72 -4.42 -11.04
N THR A 111 -8.65 -5.20 -11.07
CA THR A 111 -8.54 -6.43 -10.26
C THR A 111 -8.27 -6.17 -8.76
N ASP A 112 -8.41 -4.92 -8.31
CA ASP A 112 -8.40 -4.56 -6.91
C ASP A 112 -9.56 -5.19 -6.13
N ALA A 113 -9.21 -5.85 -5.02
CA ALA A 113 -10.15 -6.48 -4.08
C ALA A 113 -11.18 -7.42 -4.76
N ARG A 114 -10.71 -8.32 -5.63
CA ARG A 114 -11.58 -9.24 -6.40
C ARG A 114 -11.62 -10.66 -5.90
N LEU A 115 -10.55 -11.16 -5.31
CA LEU A 115 -10.54 -12.46 -4.66
C LEU A 115 -10.86 -12.26 -3.18
N ALA A 116 -11.65 -13.16 -2.59
CA ALA A 116 -11.96 -13.13 -1.17
C ALA A 116 -10.68 -13.13 -0.32
N ASN A 117 -10.68 -12.38 0.78
CA ASN A 117 -9.54 -12.38 1.69
C ASN A 117 -9.50 -13.70 2.45
N ASN A 118 -10.62 -14.11 3.03
CA ASN A 118 -10.76 -15.34 3.83
C ASN A 118 -11.44 -16.47 3.04
N GLY A 119 -11.43 -17.68 3.60
CA GLY A 119 -12.18 -18.84 3.08
C GLY A 119 -11.53 -19.57 1.89
N LEU A 120 -10.33 -19.15 1.47
CA LEU A 120 -9.58 -19.82 0.41
C LEU A 120 -8.77 -21.02 0.94
N PRO A 121 -8.52 -22.05 0.11
CA PRO A 121 -7.63 -23.16 0.47
C PRO A 121 -6.22 -22.68 0.88
N MET A 122 -5.62 -23.38 1.84
CA MET A 122 -4.29 -23.03 2.38
C MET A 122 -3.21 -22.91 1.30
N GLU A 123 -3.17 -23.83 0.34
CA GLU A 123 -2.21 -23.79 -0.77
C GLU A 123 -2.36 -22.54 -1.66
N ILE A 124 -3.59 -22.05 -1.83
CA ILE A 124 -3.85 -20.81 -2.57
C ILE A 124 -3.33 -19.60 -1.78
N GLN A 125 -3.54 -19.57 -0.46
CA GLN A 125 -3.03 -18.48 0.38
C GLN A 125 -1.48 -18.47 0.43
N LYS A 126 -0.86 -19.65 0.56
CA LYS A 126 0.61 -19.79 0.51
C LYS A 126 1.18 -19.32 -0.83
N LEU A 127 0.53 -19.66 -1.94
CA LEU A 127 0.95 -19.16 -3.25
C LEU A 127 0.79 -17.64 -3.34
N ARG A 128 -0.29 -17.04 -2.82
CA ARG A 128 -0.45 -15.58 -2.79
C ARG A 128 0.71 -14.91 -2.04
N CYS A 129 1.20 -15.50 -0.95
CA CYS A 129 2.35 -14.96 -0.22
C CYS A 129 3.64 -15.05 -1.02
N ARG A 130 3.94 -16.22 -1.60
CA ARG A 130 5.11 -16.40 -2.46
C ARG A 130 5.10 -15.39 -3.58
N VAL A 131 3.95 -15.15 -4.20
CA VAL A 131 3.84 -14.14 -5.27
C VAL A 131 4.09 -12.73 -4.72
N ASN A 132 3.42 -12.37 -3.63
CA ASN A 132 3.39 -10.99 -3.15
C ASN A 132 4.69 -10.53 -2.46
N PHE A 133 5.40 -11.44 -1.78
CA PHE A 133 6.54 -11.09 -0.92
C PHE A 133 7.87 -11.72 -1.36
N ASP A 134 7.87 -12.62 -2.35
CA ASP A 134 9.12 -13.17 -2.91
C ASP A 134 9.23 -13.00 -4.43
N ALA A 135 8.21 -13.38 -5.21
CA ALA A 135 8.28 -13.39 -6.68
C ALA A 135 8.26 -11.98 -7.30
N LEU A 136 7.59 -11.02 -6.67
CA LEU A 136 7.55 -9.62 -7.10
C LEU A 136 8.77 -8.86 -6.56
N ARG A 137 9.93 -9.08 -7.19
CA ARG A 137 11.14 -8.29 -6.93
C ARG A 137 11.20 -7.09 -7.82
N PHE A 138 11.70 -5.98 -7.29
CA PHE A 138 11.91 -4.79 -8.10
C PHE A 138 13.05 -5.00 -9.10
N THR A 139 13.12 -4.13 -10.10
CA THR A 139 14.26 -4.14 -11.03
C THR A 139 15.58 -3.93 -10.30
N PRO A 140 16.71 -4.46 -10.82
CA PRO A 140 18.02 -4.28 -10.20
C PRO A 140 18.38 -2.82 -9.91
N GLU A 141 17.97 -1.89 -10.78
CA GLU A 141 18.20 -0.45 -10.64
C GLU A 141 17.48 0.13 -9.42
N ILE A 142 16.21 -0.25 -9.21
CA ILE A 142 15.45 0.17 -8.03
C ILE A 142 16.05 -0.47 -6.78
N GLU A 143 16.41 -1.77 -6.82
CA GLU A 143 16.99 -2.46 -5.67
C GLU A 143 18.33 -1.89 -5.25
N GLU A 144 19.20 -1.57 -6.20
CA GLU A 144 20.50 -0.94 -5.93
C GLU A 144 20.33 0.42 -5.29
N LEU A 145 19.43 1.25 -5.83
CA LEU A 145 19.22 2.59 -5.28
C LEU A 145 18.55 2.54 -3.91
N GLY A 146 17.56 1.65 -3.72
CA GLY A 146 16.92 1.42 -2.43
C GLY A 146 17.93 0.99 -1.36
N ARG A 147 18.81 0.02 -1.69
CA ARG A 147 19.91 -0.40 -0.81
C ARG A 147 20.84 0.76 -0.45
N ARG A 148 21.14 1.64 -1.40
CA ARG A 148 21.96 2.83 -1.15
C ARG A 148 21.29 3.81 -0.18
N VAL A 149 19.99 4.07 -0.32
CA VAL A 149 19.24 4.92 0.64
C VAL A 149 19.30 4.32 2.03
N VAL A 150 19.01 3.01 2.15
CA VAL A 150 19.06 2.30 3.43
C VAL A 150 20.46 2.37 4.04
N GLN A 151 21.52 2.19 3.25
CA GLN A 151 22.90 2.29 3.72
C GLN A 151 23.20 3.68 4.30
N ILE A 152 22.79 4.76 3.63
CA ILE A 152 22.99 6.14 4.12
C ILE A 152 22.24 6.36 5.44
N LEU A 153 21.01 5.88 5.55
CA LEU A 153 20.22 5.99 6.79
C LEU A 153 20.89 5.19 7.93
N ARG A 154 21.25 3.93 7.67
CA ARG A 154 21.88 3.04 8.66
C ARG A 154 23.23 3.55 9.17
N GLN A 155 24.01 4.23 8.32
CA GLN A 155 25.27 4.87 8.74
C GLN A 155 25.07 5.96 9.80
N ASN A 156 23.88 6.55 9.88
CA ASN A 156 23.51 7.57 10.84
C ASN A 156 22.70 7.03 12.02
N GLY A 157 22.56 5.70 12.14
CA GLY A 157 21.93 5.01 13.26
C GLY A 157 20.55 4.41 12.94
N PRO A 158 19.75 4.13 13.99
CA PRO A 158 18.36 3.71 13.82
C PRO A 158 17.52 4.81 13.15
N PHE A 159 16.55 4.40 12.35
CA PHE A 159 15.65 5.31 11.65
C PHE A 159 14.21 4.82 11.65
N VAL A 160 13.31 5.80 11.67
CA VAL A 160 11.86 5.63 11.54
C VAL A 160 11.46 5.99 10.13
N VAL A 161 10.62 5.17 9.52
CA VAL A 161 9.92 5.54 8.29
C VAL A 161 8.52 5.99 8.64
N LEU A 162 8.21 7.22 8.28
CA LEU A 162 6.89 7.81 8.39
C LEU A 162 6.25 7.82 7.00
N HIS A 163 5.27 6.95 6.77
CA HIS A 163 4.47 6.99 5.56
C HIS A 163 3.37 8.06 5.72
N LEU A 164 3.74 9.28 5.34
CA LEU A 164 2.96 10.49 5.55
C LEU A 164 2.05 10.75 4.35
N ARG A 165 0.85 10.18 4.34
CA ARG A 165 -0.11 10.30 3.23
C ARG A 165 -0.88 11.63 3.25
N TYR A 166 -0.15 12.74 3.26
CA TYR A 166 -0.69 14.11 3.26
C TYR A 166 -0.46 14.79 1.89
N GLU A 167 -0.58 14.03 0.80
CA GLU A 167 -0.53 14.57 -0.55
C GLU A 167 -1.89 15.12 -1.01
N MET A 168 -1.84 16.05 -1.96
CA MET A 168 -3.00 16.77 -2.49
C MET A 168 -4.10 15.84 -3.02
N ASP A 169 -3.73 14.75 -3.68
CA ASP A 169 -4.68 13.78 -4.25
C ASP A 169 -5.48 13.07 -3.16
N MET A 170 -4.80 12.69 -2.07
CA MET A 170 -5.41 12.02 -0.94
C MET A 170 -6.37 12.96 -0.23
N LEU A 171 -5.94 14.20 0.06
CA LEU A 171 -6.77 15.19 0.75
C LEU A 171 -7.99 15.59 -0.09
N ALA A 172 -7.83 15.74 -1.41
CA ALA A 172 -8.93 16.02 -2.31
C ALA A 172 -9.91 14.84 -2.36
N PHE A 173 -9.41 13.60 -2.48
CA PHE A 173 -10.24 12.40 -2.51
C PHE A 173 -11.02 12.18 -1.21
N SER A 174 -10.36 12.31 -0.04
CA SER A 174 -10.99 12.10 1.26
C SER A 174 -11.81 13.30 1.74
N GLY A 175 -11.66 14.46 1.10
CA GLY A 175 -12.29 15.72 1.51
C GLY A 175 -11.78 16.23 2.86
N CYS A 176 -10.56 15.87 3.24
CA CYS A 176 -9.99 16.22 4.54
C CYS A 176 -9.22 17.53 4.44
N THR A 177 -9.75 18.57 5.09
CA THR A 177 -9.21 19.94 5.03
C THR A 177 -8.77 20.46 6.40
N HIS A 178 -8.62 19.59 7.41
CA HIS A 178 -8.10 19.99 8.71
C HIS A 178 -6.68 20.54 8.58
N GLY A 179 -6.48 21.74 9.12
CA GLY A 179 -5.22 22.48 9.03
C GLY A 179 -5.05 23.27 7.72
N CYS A 180 -5.90 23.08 6.71
CA CYS A 180 -5.86 23.84 5.46
C CYS A 180 -6.35 25.28 5.62
N SER A 181 -5.86 26.20 4.79
CA SER A 181 -6.51 27.50 4.60
C SER A 181 -7.83 27.36 3.82
N ASN A 182 -8.61 28.44 3.73
CA ASN A 182 -9.83 28.43 2.93
C ASN A 182 -9.52 28.21 1.44
N GLU A 183 -8.47 28.86 0.94
CA GLU A 183 -8.01 28.73 -0.45
C GLU A 183 -7.56 27.30 -0.75
N GLU A 184 -6.80 26.69 0.16
CA GLU A 184 -6.38 25.29 0.06
C GLU A 184 -7.60 24.33 0.04
N ALA A 185 -8.57 24.55 0.93
CA ALA A 185 -9.79 23.75 0.98
C ALA A 185 -10.64 23.87 -0.30
N GLU A 186 -10.72 25.07 -0.89
CA GLU A 186 -11.39 25.32 -2.16
C GLU A 186 -10.67 24.67 -3.35
N GLU A 187 -9.34 24.71 -3.38
CA GLU A 187 -8.53 24.00 -4.38
C GLU A 187 -8.78 22.49 -4.34
N LEU A 188 -8.68 21.88 -3.15
CA LEU A 188 -8.95 20.45 -2.97
C LEU A 188 -10.38 20.08 -3.37
N THR A 189 -11.35 20.97 -3.10
CA THR A 189 -12.73 20.78 -3.52
C THR A 189 -12.87 20.83 -5.03
N ARG A 190 -12.29 21.83 -5.72
CA ARG A 190 -12.31 21.92 -7.19
C ARG A 190 -11.69 20.68 -7.83
N MET A 191 -10.54 20.24 -7.32
CA MET A 191 -9.89 19.02 -7.77
C MET A 191 -10.81 17.80 -7.64
N ARG A 192 -11.44 17.63 -6.48
CA ARG A 192 -12.36 16.52 -6.24
C ARG A 192 -13.50 16.48 -7.25
N TYR A 193 -14.06 17.64 -7.61
CA TYR A 193 -15.13 17.72 -8.62
C TYR A 193 -14.64 17.46 -10.05
N ALA A 194 -13.39 17.82 -10.36
CA ALA A 194 -12.81 17.62 -11.69
C ALA A 194 -12.65 16.15 -12.10
N TYR A 195 -12.56 15.21 -11.14
CA TYR A 195 -12.39 13.77 -11.42
C TYR A 195 -13.72 13.00 -11.37
N PRO A 196 -14.33 12.60 -12.51
CA PRO A 196 -15.70 12.07 -12.53
C PRO A 196 -15.88 10.74 -11.79
N TRP A 197 -14.83 9.91 -11.71
CA TRP A 197 -14.89 8.59 -11.07
C TRP A 197 -14.84 8.63 -9.54
N TRP A 198 -14.50 9.76 -8.91
CA TRP A 198 -14.62 9.93 -7.47
C TRP A 198 -16.08 10.21 -7.11
N LYS A 199 -16.76 9.20 -6.58
CA LYS A 199 -18.22 9.24 -6.39
C LYS A 199 -18.68 10.21 -5.31
N GLU A 200 -17.95 10.31 -4.21
CA GLU A 200 -18.30 11.16 -3.07
C GLU A 200 -17.81 12.59 -3.32
N LYS A 201 -18.74 13.54 -3.54
CA LYS A 201 -18.42 14.94 -3.89
C LYS A 201 -18.68 15.94 -2.78
N VAL A 202 -19.66 15.67 -1.92
CA VAL A 202 -19.98 16.48 -0.75
C VAL A 202 -19.54 15.68 0.46
N ILE A 203 -18.58 16.22 1.22
CA ILE A 203 -17.96 15.53 2.36
C ILE A 203 -17.87 16.52 3.51
N ASP A 204 -18.33 16.10 4.69
CA ASP A 204 -18.05 16.80 5.94
C ASP A 204 -16.64 16.40 6.41
N SER A 205 -15.67 17.29 6.19
CA SER A 205 -14.29 17.08 6.59
C SER A 205 -14.14 16.86 8.10
N LYS A 206 -14.95 17.53 8.92
CA LYS A 206 -14.83 17.45 10.39
C LYS A 206 -15.35 16.10 10.88
N ALA A 207 -16.48 15.64 10.35
CA ALA A 207 -17.01 14.33 10.65
C ALA A 207 -16.04 13.21 10.23
N LYS A 208 -15.51 13.24 8.99
CA LYS A 208 -14.52 12.25 8.52
C LYS A 208 -13.27 12.21 9.41
N ARG A 209 -12.75 13.38 9.82
CA ARG A 209 -11.59 13.43 10.73
C ARG A 209 -11.92 12.79 12.08
N LYS A 210 -13.06 13.15 12.68
CA LYS A 210 -13.52 12.56 13.95
C LYS A 210 -13.72 11.05 13.89
N ASP A 211 -14.07 10.51 12.74
CA ASP A 211 -14.19 9.07 12.52
C ASP A 211 -12.85 8.38 12.17
N GLY A 212 -11.72 9.11 12.19
CA GLY A 212 -10.40 8.55 11.86
C GLY A 212 -10.20 8.24 10.37
N LEU A 213 -11.06 8.78 9.50
CA LEU A 213 -11.06 8.54 8.05
C LEU A 213 -10.22 9.55 7.26
N CYS A 214 -9.53 10.46 7.96
CA CYS A 214 -8.55 11.39 7.39
C CYS A 214 -7.11 10.95 7.68
N PRO A 215 -6.16 11.24 6.79
CA PRO A 215 -4.74 11.19 7.13
C PRO A 215 -4.44 12.14 8.30
N LEU A 216 -3.56 11.73 9.21
CA LEU A 216 -3.06 12.65 10.24
C LEU A 216 -2.20 13.75 9.60
N THR A 217 -2.33 14.98 10.10
CA THR A 217 -1.49 16.10 9.64
C THR A 217 -0.07 15.99 10.20
N PRO A 218 0.94 16.65 9.59
CA PRO A 218 2.30 16.71 10.15
C PRO A 218 2.37 17.27 11.58
N GLU A 219 1.47 18.17 11.95
CA GLU A 219 1.35 18.69 13.31
C GLU A 219 0.83 17.62 14.29
N GLU A 220 -0.20 16.87 13.91
CA GLU A 220 -0.78 15.80 14.73
C GLU A 220 0.22 14.65 14.93
N ILE A 221 0.87 14.21 13.84
CA ILE A 221 1.82 13.11 13.90
C ILE A 221 3.08 13.48 14.69
N ALA A 222 3.53 14.74 14.65
CA ALA A 222 4.63 15.20 15.51
C ALA A 222 4.32 15.01 17.00
N MET A 223 3.08 15.31 17.42
CA MET A 223 2.63 15.06 18.79
C MET A 223 2.58 13.57 19.11
N VAL A 224 2.04 12.75 18.21
CA VAL A 224 1.93 11.29 18.39
C VAL A 224 3.31 10.65 18.51
N LEU A 225 4.27 10.99 17.64
CA LEU A 225 5.63 10.47 17.72
C LEU A 225 6.28 10.79 19.07
N LYS A 226 6.13 12.04 19.53
CA LYS A 226 6.65 12.46 20.84
C LYS A 226 5.94 11.73 21.99
N ALA A 227 4.63 11.50 21.87
CA ALA A 227 3.86 10.73 22.84
C ALA A 227 4.22 9.25 22.88
N LEU A 228 4.73 8.68 21.78
CA LEU A 228 5.21 7.29 21.69
C LEU A 228 6.69 7.13 22.10
N ASP A 229 7.31 8.17 22.67
CA ASP A 229 8.73 8.23 23.01
C ASP A 229 9.67 7.92 21.83
N ILE A 230 9.30 8.31 20.61
CA ILE A 230 10.25 8.29 19.50
C ILE A 230 11.34 9.33 19.80
N ASP A 231 12.60 8.88 19.82
CA ASP A 231 13.72 9.76 20.13
C ASP A 231 13.80 10.89 19.10
N ARG A 232 13.89 12.13 19.60
CA ARG A 232 14.03 13.34 18.79
C ARG A 232 15.24 13.29 17.85
N HIS A 233 16.28 12.55 18.19
CA HIS A 233 17.50 12.43 17.39
C HIS A 233 17.41 11.37 16.31
N TYR A 234 16.40 10.49 16.33
CA TYR A 234 16.22 9.50 15.27
C TYR A 234 16.02 10.18 13.93
N GLN A 235 16.57 9.57 12.88
CA GLN A 235 16.25 9.97 11.53
C GLN A 235 14.80 9.59 11.21
N ILE A 236 14.03 10.54 10.69
CA ILE A 236 12.69 10.28 10.19
C ILE A 236 12.74 10.39 8.67
N TYR A 237 12.68 9.25 8.00
CA TYR A 237 12.51 9.19 6.56
C TYR A 237 11.03 9.34 6.20
N ILE A 238 10.69 10.34 5.39
CA ILE A 238 9.32 10.54 4.91
C ILE A 238 9.10 9.73 3.63
N ALA A 239 8.30 8.68 3.73
CA ALA A 239 7.82 7.88 2.61
C ALA A 239 6.51 8.48 2.08
N ALA A 240 6.62 9.44 1.16
CA ALA A 240 5.49 10.13 0.54
C ALA A 240 5.90 10.79 -0.79
N GLY A 241 4.89 11.18 -1.57
CA GLY A 241 5.04 12.21 -2.59
C GLY A 241 5.17 13.62 -2.00
N GLU A 242 4.80 14.63 -2.77
CA GLU A 242 4.82 16.01 -2.29
C GLU A 242 3.77 16.27 -1.20
N ILE A 243 4.24 16.72 -0.03
CA ILE A 243 3.38 17.07 1.09
C ILE A 243 2.64 18.37 0.80
N TYR A 244 1.32 18.33 0.87
CA TYR A 244 0.49 19.50 0.56
C TYR A 244 0.70 20.62 1.59
N GLY A 245 0.97 21.83 1.08
CA GLY A 245 1.39 22.99 1.89
C GLY A 245 2.90 23.03 2.19
N GLY A 246 3.69 22.06 1.72
CA GLY A 246 5.16 22.09 1.70
C GLY A 246 5.81 22.35 3.05
N GLN A 247 6.83 23.22 3.06
CA GLN A 247 7.60 23.56 4.27
C GLN A 247 6.73 24.11 5.40
N ARG A 248 5.72 24.93 5.08
CA ARG A 248 4.78 25.48 6.09
C ARG A 248 4.07 24.35 6.83
N ARG A 249 3.59 23.35 6.09
CA ARG A 249 2.90 22.19 6.67
C ARG A 249 3.85 21.34 7.51
N MET A 250 5.08 21.16 7.04
CA MET A 250 6.08 20.31 7.70
C MET A 250 6.73 20.96 8.94
N ALA A 251 6.57 22.27 9.14
CA ALA A 251 7.30 23.04 10.14
C ALA A 251 7.20 22.47 11.58
N ALA A 252 6.01 22.02 12.00
CA ALA A 252 5.84 21.44 13.33
C ALA A 252 6.60 20.12 13.48
N LEU A 253 6.58 19.27 12.45
CA LEU A 253 7.28 17.99 12.45
C LEU A 253 8.79 18.18 12.44
N THR A 254 9.31 19.05 11.59
CA THR A 254 10.76 19.33 11.51
C THR A 254 11.29 20.07 12.74
N SER A 255 10.44 20.87 13.40
CA SER A 255 10.76 21.48 14.70
C SER A 255 10.78 20.44 15.81
N ALA A 256 9.89 19.44 15.78
CA ALA A 256 9.85 18.33 16.74
C ALA A 256 10.96 17.29 16.52
N TYR A 257 11.38 17.10 15.27
CA TYR A 257 12.40 16.13 14.85
C TYR A 257 13.33 16.78 13.82
N PRO A 258 14.54 17.23 14.22
CA PRO A 258 15.44 17.96 13.33
C PRO A 258 16.01 17.10 12.18
N ASN A 259 16.03 15.77 12.33
CA ASN A 259 16.64 14.84 11.37
C ASN A 259 15.62 14.23 10.39
N VAL A 260 14.67 15.04 9.91
CA VAL A 260 13.69 14.62 8.90
C VAL A 260 14.34 14.66 7.51
N VAL A 261 14.27 13.55 6.79
CA VAL A 261 14.90 13.36 5.47
C VAL A 261 13.92 12.75 4.47
N ARG A 262 14.19 12.95 3.18
CA ARG A 262 13.48 12.34 2.06
C ARG A 262 14.48 11.71 1.08
N LYS A 263 14.01 10.82 0.20
CA LYS A 263 14.82 10.31 -0.92
C LYS A 263 15.46 11.43 -1.73
N GLU A 264 14.76 12.53 -1.98
CA GLU A 264 15.28 13.68 -2.74
C GLU A 264 16.47 14.36 -2.03
N THR A 265 16.45 14.43 -0.70
CA THR A 265 17.56 15.00 0.07
C THR A 265 18.74 14.05 0.22
N LEU A 266 18.48 12.74 0.26
CA LEU A 266 19.52 11.71 0.41
C LEU A 266 20.21 11.40 -0.93
N LEU A 267 19.52 11.58 -2.06
CA LEU A 267 20.03 11.29 -3.40
C LEU A 267 19.76 12.45 -4.41
N PRO A 268 20.34 13.65 -4.22
CA PRO A 268 20.02 14.82 -5.04
C PRO A 268 20.24 14.63 -6.55
N SER A 269 21.22 13.81 -6.94
CA SER A 269 21.53 13.48 -8.34
C SER A 269 21.20 12.03 -8.72
N GLY A 270 20.93 11.17 -7.74
CA GLY A 270 20.73 9.73 -7.94
C GLY A 270 19.35 9.36 -8.47
N LEU A 271 18.38 10.27 -8.38
CA LEU A 271 16.98 10.01 -8.76
C LEU A 271 16.64 10.35 -10.21
N ARG A 272 17.61 10.84 -11.00
CA ARG A 272 17.35 11.35 -12.37
C ARG A 272 16.63 10.34 -13.27
N PHE A 273 16.95 9.06 -13.15
CA PHE A 273 16.33 7.99 -13.94
C PHE A 273 14.87 7.70 -13.55
N PHE A 274 14.45 8.11 -12.35
CA PHE A 274 13.11 7.88 -11.81
C PHE A 274 12.26 9.15 -11.78
N GLN A 275 12.78 10.27 -12.29
CA GLN A 275 12.02 11.51 -12.43
C GLN A 275 10.80 11.27 -13.32
N ASN A 276 9.62 11.71 -12.85
CA ASN A 276 8.31 11.49 -13.49
C ASN A 276 7.79 10.04 -13.49
N HIS A 277 8.47 9.11 -12.80
CA HIS A 277 8.00 7.73 -12.59
C HIS A 277 7.61 7.53 -11.12
N SER A 278 6.42 8.03 -10.76
CA SER A 278 5.89 8.00 -9.39
C SER A 278 5.88 6.59 -8.75
N SER A 279 5.66 5.56 -9.55
CA SER A 279 5.58 4.16 -9.11
C SER A 279 6.96 3.62 -8.75
N GLN A 280 7.99 3.97 -9.53
CA GLN A 280 9.39 3.62 -9.21
C GLN A 280 9.87 4.37 -7.95
N MET A 281 9.43 5.63 -7.77
CA MET A 281 9.69 6.40 -6.55
C MET A 281 8.99 5.80 -5.32
N ALA A 282 7.76 5.28 -5.49
CA ALA A 282 7.05 4.56 -4.43
C ALA A 282 7.72 3.21 -4.10
N ALA A 283 8.28 2.51 -5.10
CA ALA A 283 9.04 1.28 -4.90
C ALA A 283 10.29 1.52 -4.02
N LEU A 284 10.98 2.65 -4.20
CA LEU A 284 12.09 3.04 -3.30
C LEU A 284 11.60 3.27 -1.87
N ASP A 285 10.50 4.02 -1.68
CA ASP A 285 9.94 4.22 -0.36
C ASP A 285 9.51 2.90 0.29
N TYR A 286 9.00 1.96 -0.50
CA TYR A 286 8.60 0.63 -0.03
C TYR A 286 9.82 -0.12 0.51
N MET A 287 10.92 -0.17 -0.25
CA MET A 287 12.16 -0.82 0.21
C MET A 287 12.70 -0.22 1.50
N VAL A 288 12.76 1.11 1.58
CA VAL A 288 13.25 1.81 2.78
C VAL A 288 12.32 1.53 3.98
N SER A 289 11.00 1.44 3.73
CA SER A 289 10.01 1.10 4.76
C SER A 289 10.15 -0.33 5.30
N LEU A 290 10.58 -1.30 4.47
CA LEU A 290 10.84 -2.67 4.94
C LEU A 290 12.08 -2.74 5.83
N GLU A 291 13.07 -1.91 5.55
CA GLU A 291 14.36 -1.93 6.25
C GLU A 291 14.40 -1.06 7.49
N SER A 292 13.40 -0.22 7.75
CA SER A 292 13.35 0.64 8.94
C SER A 292 13.16 -0.12 10.25
N ASP A 293 13.63 0.48 11.35
CA ASP A 293 13.42 -0.08 12.71
C ASP A 293 11.96 0.06 13.14
N VAL A 294 11.33 1.16 12.75
CA VAL A 294 9.92 1.42 13.00
C VAL A 294 9.29 1.94 11.72
N PHE A 295 8.17 1.34 11.32
CA PHE A 295 7.32 1.84 10.24
C PHE A 295 6.02 2.39 10.84
N ILE A 296 5.63 3.61 10.46
CA ILE A 296 4.44 4.29 10.98
C ILE A 296 3.67 4.91 9.80
N PRO A 297 2.53 4.33 9.38
CA PRO A 297 1.66 4.95 8.40
C PRO A 297 0.67 5.92 9.05
N THR A 298 0.50 7.11 8.44
CA THR A 298 -0.50 8.09 8.90
C THR A 298 -1.88 7.89 8.27
N TYR A 299 -2.01 6.95 7.33
CA TYR A 299 -3.25 6.60 6.64
C TYR A 299 -3.23 5.17 6.08
N ASP A 300 -4.39 4.53 5.95
CA ASP A 300 -4.54 3.14 5.50
C ASP A 300 -4.55 3.02 3.95
N GLY A 301 -3.48 3.50 3.33
CA GLY A 301 -3.26 3.36 1.88
C GLY A 301 -2.83 1.93 1.48
N ASN A 302 -2.87 1.65 0.17
CA ASN A 302 -2.43 0.35 -0.35
C ASN A 302 -0.97 0.07 0.01
N MET A 303 -0.06 1.01 -0.23
CA MET A 303 1.36 0.86 0.11
C MET A 303 1.57 0.56 1.59
N ALA A 304 0.94 1.33 2.49
CA ALA A 304 1.02 1.09 3.94
C ALA A 304 0.62 -0.33 4.32
N LYS A 305 -0.49 -0.83 3.74
CA LYS A 305 -0.96 -2.20 3.95
C LYS A 305 0.02 -3.25 3.42
N VAL A 306 0.60 -3.08 2.23
CA VAL A 306 1.57 -4.05 1.70
C VAL A 306 2.83 -4.08 2.55
N VAL A 307 3.35 -2.90 2.94
CA VAL A 307 4.52 -2.80 3.82
C VAL A 307 4.24 -3.48 5.15
N GLU A 308 3.06 -3.27 5.74
CA GLU A 308 2.65 -3.96 6.97
C GLU A 308 2.70 -5.49 6.80
N GLY A 309 2.05 -6.03 5.76
CA GLY A 309 2.03 -7.48 5.53
C GLY A 309 3.40 -8.06 5.22
N HIS A 310 4.24 -7.32 4.49
CA HIS A 310 5.59 -7.77 4.18
C HIS A 310 6.49 -7.71 5.43
N ARG A 311 6.36 -6.69 6.27
CA ARG A 311 7.07 -6.61 7.56
C ARG A 311 6.66 -7.74 8.52
N ARG A 312 5.39 -8.18 8.49
CA ARG A 312 4.92 -9.40 9.17
C ARG A 312 5.60 -10.64 8.58
N TYR A 313 5.62 -10.78 7.25
CA TYR A 313 6.26 -11.88 6.53
C TYR A 313 7.76 -11.99 6.83
N LEU A 314 8.46 -10.86 6.99
CA LEU A 314 9.88 -10.79 7.36
C LEU A 314 10.14 -10.96 8.88
N GLY A 315 9.27 -11.67 9.60
CA GLY A 315 9.45 -11.95 11.02
C GLY A 315 8.94 -10.85 11.96
N PHE A 316 7.79 -10.26 11.64
CA PHE A 316 7.10 -9.29 12.51
C PHE A 316 7.93 -8.04 12.84
N LYS A 317 8.58 -7.44 11.83
CA LYS A 317 9.29 -6.16 11.99
C LYS A 317 8.32 -5.08 12.51
N LYS A 318 8.76 -4.30 13.51
CA LYS A 318 7.92 -3.37 14.29
C LYS A 318 7.18 -2.36 13.40
N THR A 319 5.86 -2.37 13.46
CA THR A 319 4.98 -1.48 12.68
C THR A 319 3.93 -0.88 13.60
N VAL A 320 3.91 0.44 13.78
CA VAL A 320 2.95 1.11 14.67
C VAL A 320 1.68 1.43 13.90
N LEU A 321 0.61 0.68 14.14
CA LEU A 321 -0.69 0.88 13.50
C LEU A 321 -1.50 1.88 14.31
N LEU A 322 -1.55 3.13 13.83
CA LEU A 322 -2.18 4.23 14.55
C LEU A 322 -3.72 4.09 14.60
N ASP A 323 -4.30 4.17 15.80
CA ASP A 323 -5.74 4.36 15.98
C ASP A 323 -6.07 5.83 15.75
N ARG A 324 -6.28 6.19 14.48
CA ARG A 324 -6.50 7.59 14.07
C ARG A 324 -7.73 8.22 14.72
N LYS A 325 -8.79 7.43 14.96
CA LYS A 325 -10.02 7.95 15.58
C LYS A 325 -9.73 8.38 17.01
N LEU A 326 -9.11 7.51 17.79
CA LEU A 326 -8.69 7.83 19.15
C LEU A 326 -7.66 8.97 19.18
N ILE A 327 -6.67 8.94 18.29
CA ILE A 327 -5.65 10.01 18.22
C ILE A 327 -6.28 11.37 17.98
N VAL A 328 -7.24 11.47 17.06
CA VAL A 328 -7.93 12.74 16.77
C VAL A 328 -8.65 13.27 18.01
N GLU A 329 -9.35 12.40 18.75
CA GLU A 329 -10.01 12.76 20.00
C GLU A 329 -9.01 13.27 21.04
N LEU A 330 -7.95 12.49 21.32
CA LEU A 330 -6.91 12.86 22.28
C LEU A 330 -6.18 14.16 21.89
N VAL A 331 -5.94 14.37 20.59
CA VAL A 331 -5.32 15.61 20.09
C VAL A 331 -6.23 16.81 20.33
N ASP A 332 -7.53 16.67 20.07
CA ASP A 332 -8.49 17.76 20.25
C ASP A 332 -8.65 18.11 21.75
N GLU A 333 -8.70 17.11 22.63
CA GLU A 333 -8.73 17.29 24.08
C GLU A 333 -7.45 17.92 24.64
N TYR A 334 -6.28 17.53 24.12
CA TYR A 334 -5.03 18.16 24.50
C TYR A 334 -4.98 19.62 24.04
N LYS A 335 -5.36 19.89 22.78
CA LYS A 335 -5.34 21.24 22.20
C LYS A 335 -6.34 22.18 22.87
N ASN A 336 -7.48 21.68 23.35
CA ASN A 336 -8.47 22.50 24.04
C ASN A 336 -8.21 22.64 25.56
N GLY A 337 -7.17 21.98 26.08
CA GLY A 337 -6.75 22.05 27.48
C GLY A 337 -7.49 21.12 28.43
N THR A 338 -8.36 20.24 27.92
CA THR A 338 -9.07 19.23 28.74
C THR A 338 -8.14 18.11 29.19
N LEU A 339 -7.10 17.79 28.40
CA LEU A 339 -6.17 16.70 28.65
C LEU A 339 -4.74 17.22 28.85
N SER A 340 -4.05 16.76 29.90
CA SER A 340 -2.64 17.11 30.13
C SER A 340 -1.71 16.36 29.15
N TRP A 341 -0.46 16.84 28.98
CA TRP A 341 0.52 16.11 28.16
C TRP A 341 0.79 14.69 28.69
N THR A 342 0.86 14.54 30.01
CA THR A 342 1.11 13.24 30.66
C THR A 342 -0.01 12.25 30.36
N ASP A 343 -1.26 12.70 30.43
CA ASP A 343 -2.43 11.85 30.15
C ASP A 343 -2.57 11.55 28.65
N PHE A 344 -2.30 12.53 27.79
CA PHE A 344 -2.21 12.35 26.34
C PHE A 344 -1.19 11.28 25.98
N SER A 345 0.06 11.43 26.45
CA SER A 345 1.14 10.49 26.15
C SER A 345 0.84 9.09 26.68
N SER A 346 0.32 8.97 27.91
CA SER A 346 -0.04 7.69 28.51
C SER A 346 -1.16 7.00 27.75
N SER A 347 -2.20 7.73 27.33
CA SER A 347 -3.33 7.20 26.55
C SER A 347 -2.91 6.73 25.17
N VAL A 348 -2.05 7.49 24.48
CA VAL A 348 -1.46 7.08 23.20
C VAL A 348 -0.64 5.80 23.35
N LYS A 349 0.24 5.69 24.36
CA LYS A 349 1.03 4.46 24.57
C LYS A 349 0.15 3.26 24.91
N ALA A 350 -0.80 3.42 25.83
CA ALA A 350 -1.69 2.35 26.28
C ALA A 350 -2.50 1.77 25.11
N SER A 351 -3.10 2.63 24.29
CA SER A 351 -3.91 2.23 23.13
C SER A 351 -3.13 1.55 22.01
N HIS A 352 -1.82 1.77 21.91
CA HIS A 352 -0.99 1.24 20.84
C HIS A 352 -0.12 0.05 21.25
N THR A 353 -0.17 -0.41 22.50
CA THR A 353 0.70 -1.51 22.99
C THR A 353 0.52 -2.80 22.19
N SER A 354 -0.71 -3.14 21.78
CA SER A 354 -1.01 -4.32 20.95
C SER A 354 -1.02 -4.03 19.43
N ARG A 355 -0.69 -2.80 19.02
CA ARG A 355 -0.79 -2.32 17.63
C ARG A 355 0.59 -2.15 16.99
N MET A 356 1.51 -3.09 17.28
CA MET A 356 2.93 -3.00 16.94
C MET A 356 3.37 -3.97 15.82
N GLY A 357 2.42 -4.48 15.03
CA GLY A 357 2.68 -5.43 13.93
C GLY A 357 2.84 -6.88 14.39
N ALA A 358 2.34 -7.21 15.59
CA ALA A 358 2.36 -8.56 16.15
C ALA A 358 1.53 -9.55 15.31
N PRO A 359 1.79 -10.86 15.44
CA PRO A 359 0.97 -11.89 14.80
C PRO A 359 -0.50 -11.73 15.18
N SER A 360 -1.38 -11.78 14.18
CA SER A 360 -2.82 -11.75 14.38
C SER A 360 -3.52 -12.59 13.33
N ARG A 361 -4.62 -13.25 13.70
CA ARG A 361 -5.50 -13.89 12.72
C ARG A 361 -6.26 -12.82 11.94
N ARG A 362 -6.47 -13.06 10.65
CA ARG A 362 -7.27 -12.18 9.81
C ARG A 362 -8.71 -12.18 10.32
N GLN A 363 -9.29 -11.01 10.49
CA GLN A 363 -10.70 -10.92 10.89
C GLN A 363 -11.61 -11.45 9.78
N VAL A 364 -12.58 -12.29 10.16
CA VAL A 364 -13.67 -12.74 9.28
C VAL A 364 -14.92 -12.02 9.75
N ILE A 365 -15.58 -11.28 8.85
CA ILE A 365 -16.80 -10.56 9.16
C ILE A 365 -17.91 -11.06 8.23
N PRO A 366 -18.88 -11.84 8.75
CA PRO A 366 -19.98 -12.38 7.95
C PRO A 366 -20.65 -11.29 7.11
N ASP A 367 -20.86 -11.60 5.83
CA ASP A 367 -21.51 -10.74 4.83
C ASP A 367 -20.85 -9.36 4.58
N LYS A 368 -19.67 -9.11 5.15
CA LYS A 368 -18.94 -7.85 5.06
C LYS A 368 -17.46 -8.06 4.68
N PRO A 369 -17.16 -8.70 3.54
CA PRO A 369 -15.78 -8.97 3.13
C PRO A 369 -14.93 -7.72 2.87
N LYS A 370 -15.57 -6.54 2.75
CA LYS A 370 -14.88 -5.24 2.60
C LYS A 370 -14.34 -4.69 3.92
N GLU A 371 -14.89 -5.14 5.04
CA GLU A 371 -14.52 -4.72 6.39
C GLU A 371 -13.46 -5.67 7.00
N GLU A 372 -13.15 -6.79 6.34
CA GLU A 372 -12.08 -7.72 6.72
C GLU A 372 -10.69 -7.15 6.45
N ASP A 373 -9.66 -7.66 7.16
CA ASP A 373 -8.29 -7.30 6.79
C ASP A 373 -7.98 -7.81 5.38
N TYR A 374 -7.23 -7.02 4.64
CA TYR A 374 -6.72 -7.44 3.34
C TYR A 374 -5.68 -8.54 3.52
N PHE A 375 -5.69 -9.54 2.64
CA PHE A 375 -4.69 -10.60 2.63
C PHE A 375 -3.26 -10.06 2.66
N TYR A 376 -2.96 -9.09 1.79
CA TYR A 376 -1.63 -8.49 1.67
C TYR A 376 -1.24 -7.61 2.85
N ALA A 377 -2.16 -7.27 3.75
CA ALA A 377 -1.89 -6.57 5.01
C ALA A 377 -1.64 -7.55 6.16
N ASN A 378 -2.35 -8.68 6.18
CA ASN A 378 -2.22 -9.71 7.20
C ASN A 378 -2.13 -11.11 6.56
N PRO A 379 -0.96 -11.53 6.06
CA PRO A 379 -0.78 -12.81 5.35
C PRO A 379 -0.53 -13.98 6.31
N HIS A 380 -1.37 -14.11 7.37
CA HIS A 380 -1.13 -15.02 8.49
C HIS A 380 -0.93 -16.49 8.09
N GLU A 381 -1.47 -16.93 6.94
CA GLU A 381 -1.33 -18.29 6.43
C GLU A 381 0.12 -18.67 6.06
N CYS A 382 0.98 -17.67 5.95
CA CYS A 382 2.36 -17.80 5.48
C CYS A 382 3.39 -17.48 6.55
N LEU A 383 2.90 -17.09 7.73
CA LEU A 383 3.72 -16.81 8.89
C LEU A 383 3.85 -18.11 9.66
N HIS A 384 5.04 -18.41 10.17
CA HIS A 384 5.23 -19.57 11.04
C HIS A 384 4.31 -19.39 12.25
N GLN A 385 3.46 -20.38 12.51
CA GLN A 385 2.52 -20.27 13.64
C GLN A 385 3.33 -20.30 14.94
N PRO A 386 2.97 -19.49 15.97
CA PRO A 386 3.59 -19.60 17.28
C PRO A 386 3.54 -21.03 17.85
N ASP A 387 2.53 -21.82 17.46
CA ASP A 387 2.36 -23.22 17.86
C ASP A 387 3.41 -24.17 17.23
N GLU A 388 4.15 -23.75 16.20
CA GLU A 388 5.29 -24.50 15.64
C GLU A 388 6.62 -24.14 16.32
N LEU A 389 6.70 -22.98 16.99
CA LEU A 389 7.87 -22.55 17.77
C LEU A 389 7.90 -23.13 19.19
N SER A 390 6.79 -23.67 19.68
CA SER A 390 6.72 -24.43 20.94
C SER A 390 7.01 -25.93 20.77
N ALA A 391 7.24 -26.38 19.53
CA ALA A 391 7.50 -27.77 19.18
C ALA A 391 8.94 -28.02 18.66
N LEU A 392 9.85 -27.04 18.82
CA LEU A 392 11.28 -27.15 18.51
C LEU A 392 12.14 -26.99 19.76
#